data_AF-A0A2R5G8F2-F1
#
_entry.id   AF-A0A2R5G8F2-F1
#
_cell.length_a   1.000
_cell.length_b   1.000
_cell.length_c   1.000
_cell.angle_alpha   90.00
_cell.angle_beta   90.00
_cell.angle_gamma   90.00
#
_symmetry.space_group_name_H-M   'P 1'
#
loop_
_entity.id
_entity.type
_entity.pdbx_description
1 polymer ?
#
loop_
_entity_poly.entity_id
_entity_poly.type
_entity_poly.pdbx_seq_one_letter_code
_entity_poly.pdbx_strand_id
1 'polypeptide(L)'
;MGSEGATPPAAPGTSSEELASKRTDYYDKWDKFTKESEADIAREEEEARAKASEALGLNKDEPKSEAEKRDREKREALKEAKKAWDQRKMSEAAMRQVFDDEYSGKEITLESNLIGDKRVVSFKGAKGSTFTLPASLNAKLVKVFIEECEDCTFNVETVTITSHVEVSNCTDCKVLFRATNHILQADLCKGLEVRYAPGVFQPGEHKFFHAGVEDSSLHIHHPEGKIASEEICYLKLGAKDHDAERPAEVQYLSHVQNGDIVTERVYRSRGNMPLTQAEIDAAEAAGDGDGLQSRERAAELKKIGGNEAFQEGNYAQACVFYREGLDIAPETAEIVPTLWSNLAFSRLKLGHHAEALEAADEALKLKPDMTKALFRKGIALHAMKRYREAAIELSKALELEPKNKEIKQALTFAEMRLRQASTSA
;
A
#
# COMPACT_ATOMS: atom_id res chain seq x y z
N MET A 1 -44.60 -57.77 -37.94
CA MET A 1 -44.19 -56.88 -39.06
C MET A 1 -43.76 -55.59 -38.44
N GLY A 2 -42.46 -55.30 -38.48
CA GLY A 2 -41.86 -54.09 -37.92
C GLY A 2 -41.97 -52.91 -38.87
N SER A 3 -41.98 -51.71 -38.30
CA SER A 3 -41.62 -50.47 -38.98
C SER A 3 -40.64 -49.72 -38.09
N GLU A 4 -39.40 -49.64 -38.55
CA GLU A 4 -38.28 -48.93 -37.92
C GLU A 4 -38.49 -47.41 -37.99
N GLY A 5 -38.30 -46.73 -36.86
CA GLY A 5 -38.08 -45.28 -36.79
C GLY A 5 -36.75 -45.04 -36.09
N ALA A 6 -35.71 -44.68 -36.85
CA ALA A 6 -34.39 -44.37 -36.32
C ALA A 6 -34.33 -42.91 -35.84
N THR A 7 -34.10 -42.70 -34.55
CA THR A 7 -33.64 -41.43 -33.97
C THR A 7 -32.12 -41.31 -34.11
N PRO A 8 -31.57 -40.12 -34.44
CA PRO A 8 -30.13 -39.93 -34.54
C PRO A 8 -29.44 -39.97 -33.17
N PRO A 9 -28.19 -40.46 -33.06
CA PRO A 9 -27.48 -40.51 -31.80
C PRO A 9 -27.05 -39.11 -31.35
N ALA A 10 -27.19 -38.86 -30.04
CA ALA A 10 -26.71 -37.66 -29.38
C ALA A 10 -25.18 -37.55 -29.47
N ALA A 11 -24.67 -36.35 -29.78
CA ALA A 11 -23.24 -36.07 -29.79
C ALA A 11 -22.65 -36.18 -28.37
N PRO A 12 -21.44 -36.75 -28.20
CA PRO A 12 -20.81 -36.86 -26.89
C PRO A 12 -20.39 -35.48 -26.39
N GLY A 13 -20.90 -35.09 -25.22
CA GLY A 13 -20.46 -33.90 -24.49
C GLY A 13 -19.07 -34.10 -23.92
N THR A 14 -18.10 -33.32 -24.38
CA THR A 14 -16.77 -33.20 -23.76
C THR A 14 -16.91 -32.53 -22.39
N SER A 15 -16.36 -33.15 -21.34
CA SER A 15 -16.45 -32.62 -19.96
C SER A 15 -15.59 -31.35 -19.78
N SER A 16 -15.95 -30.51 -18.80
CA SER A 16 -15.22 -29.27 -18.50
C SER A 16 -13.76 -29.50 -18.09
N GLU A 17 -13.41 -30.71 -17.64
CA GLU A 17 -12.05 -31.11 -17.30
C GLU A 17 -11.18 -31.38 -18.55
N GLU A 18 -11.76 -31.92 -19.63
CA GLU A 18 -11.04 -32.07 -20.92
C GLU A 18 -10.72 -30.72 -21.57
N LEU A 19 -11.58 -29.72 -21.40
CA LEU A 19 -11.35 -28.35 -21.85
C LEU A 19 -10.28 -27.64 -20.99
N ALA A 20 -10.20 -27.93 -19.69
CA ALA A 20 -9.17 -27.40 -18.79
C ALA A 20 -7.79 -28.04 -19.05
N SER A 21 -7.74 -29.33 -19.35
CA SER A 21 -6.52 -30.09 -19.69
C SER A 21 -5.94 -29.69 -21.06
N LYS A 22 -6.78 -29.51 -22.09
CA LYS A 22 -6.32 -29.00 -23.40
C LYS A 22 -5.81 -27.55 -23.35
N ARG A 23 -6.27 -26.76 -22.37
CA ARG A 23 -5.80 -25.39 -22.14
C ARG A 23 -4.40 -25.38 -21.50
N THR A 24 -4.09 -26.33 -20.62
CA THR A 24 -2.78 -26.45 -19.98
C THR A 24 -1.70 -27.00 -20.93
N ASP A 25 -2.03 -28.02 -21.73
CA ASP A 25 -1.12 -28.56 -22.77
C ASP A 25 -0.74 -27.54 -23.86
N TYR A 26 -1.62 -26.56 -24.14
CA TYR A 26 -1.36 -25.49 -25.11
C TYR A 26 -0.32 -24.49 -24.59
N TYR A 27 -0.32 -24.14 -23.30
CA TYR A 27 0.64 -23.21 -22.68
C TYR A 27 1.99 -23.87 -22.40
N ASP A 28 2.03 -25.16 -22.06
CA ASP A 28 3.29 -25.86 -21.76
C ASP A 28 4.15 -26.13 -23.01
N LYS A 29 3.52 -26.44 -24.17
CA LYS A 29 4.25 -26.51 -25.46
C LYS A 29 4.74 -25.15 -25.93
N TRP A 30 3.99 -24.11 -25.56
CA TRP A 30 4.30 -22.73 -25.85
C TRP A 30 5.52 -22.25 -25.07
N ASP A 31 5.61 -22.58 -23.77
CA ASP A 31 6.73 -22.26 -22.89
C ASP A 31 8.05 -22.97 -23.25
N LYS A 32 7.98 -24.12 -23.93
CA LYS A 32 9.18 -24.83 -24.40
C LYS A 32 9.71 -24.25 -25.71
N PHE A 33 8.82 -23.95 -26.66
CA PHE A 33 9.20 -23.39 -27.97
C PHE A 33 9.69 -21.92 -27.85
N THR A 34 9.12 -21.12 -26.94
CA THR A 34 9.59 -19.76 -26.66
C THR A 34 10.98 -19.74 -26.05
N LYS A 35 11.30 -20.65 -25.12
CA LYS A 35 12.65 -20.71 -24.51
C LYS A 35 13.75 -21.03 -25.53
N GLU A 36 13.48 -21.91 -26.48
CA GLU A 36 14.46 -22.30 -27.51
C GLU A 36 14.61 -21.19 -28.57
N SER A 37 13.50 -20.57 -29.02
CA SER A 37 13.54 -19.46 -29.98
C SER A 37 14.10 -18.14 -29.40
N GLU A 38 13.87 -17.85 -28.12
CA GLU A 38 14.41 -16.67 -27.45
C GLU A 38 15.94 -16.75 -27.30
N ALA A 39 16.48 -17.95 -27.09
CA ALA A 39 17.93 -18.16 -26.98
C ALA A 39 18.66 -17.95 -28.31
N ASP A 40 18.07 -18.41 -29.42
CA ASP A 40 18.66 -18.24 -30.76
C ASP A 40 18.57 -16.80 -31.25
N ILE A 41 17.44 -16.12 -31.04
CA ILE A 41 17.27 -14.70 -31.39
C ILE A 41 18.21 -13.83 -30.55
N ALA A 42 18.34 -14.10 -29.25
CA ALA A 42 19.25 -13.35 -28.39
C ALA A 42 20.72 -13.48 -28.84
N ARG A 43 21.12 -14.69 -29.27
CA ARG A 43 22.47 -14.96 -29.78
C ARG A 43 22.74 -14.26 -31.11
N GLU A 44 21.79 -14.30 -32.05
CA GLU A 44 21.91 -13.61 -33.34
C GLU A 44 21.89 -12.08 -33.18
N GLU A 45 21.05 -11.55 -32.30
CA GLU A 45 21.02 -10.12 -31.98
C GLU A 45 22.32 -9.68 -31.30
N GLU A 46 22.89 -10.47 -30.40
CA GLU A 46 24.17 -10.18 -29.73
C GLU A 46 25.35 -10.18 -30.72
N GLU A 47 25.43 -11.15 -31.62
CA GLU A 47 26.45 -11.19 -32.67
C GLU A 47 26.31 -10.02 -33.66
N ALA A 48 25.07 -9.68 -34.06
CA ALA A 48 24.80 -8.55 -34.93
C ALA A 48 25.15 -7.21 -34.24
N ARG A 49 24.85 -7.07 -32.95
CA ARG A 49 25.18 -5.87 -32.16
C ARG A 49 26.68 -5.73 -31.95
N ALA A 50 27.39 -6.83 -31.71
CA ALA A 50 28.85 -6.83 -31.55
C ALA A 50 29.53 -6.38 -32.84
N LYS A 51 29.15 -6.96 -33.99
CA LYS A 51 29.66 -6.58 -35.32
C LYS A 51 29.32 -5.13 -35.68
N ALA A 52 28.11 -4.67 -35.38
CA ALA A 52 27.69 -3.29 -35.65
C ALA A 52 28.42 -2.28 -34.75
N SER A 53 28.64 -2.59 -33.47
CA SER A 53 29.34 -1.72 -32.54
C SER A 53 30.84 -1.60 -32.87
N GLU A 54 31.45 -2.66 -33.40
CA GLU A 54 32.85 -2.67 -33.87
C GLU A 54 33.00 -1.92 -35.19
N ALA A 55 32.10 -2.16 -36.17
CA ALA A 55 32.13 -1.49 -37.47
C ALA A 55 31.90 0.03 -37.41
N LEU A 56 31.23 0.52 -36.36
CA LEU A 56 30.87 1.94 -36.21
C LEU A 56 31.81 2.73 -35.27
N GLY A 57 32.82 2.09 -34.66
CA GLY A 57 33.81 2.79 -33.81
C GLY A 57 33.22 3.52 -32.60
N LEU A 58 32.03 3.15 -32.13
CA LEU A 58 31.33 3.85 -31.06
C LEU A 58 32.00 3.60 -29.69
N ASN A 59 32.39 4.68 -29.00
CA ASN A 59 32.96 4.62 -27.66
C ASN A 59 31.91 4.09 -26.67
N LYS A 60 32.28 3.12 -25.83
CA LYS A 60 31.32 2.34 -25.02
C LYS A 60 30.66 3.14 -23.88
N ASP A 61 31.22 4.28 -23.50
CA ASP A 61 30.83 5.03 -22.29
C ASP A 61 30.05 6.33 -22.55
N GLU A 62 29.87 6.76 -23.81
CA GLU A 62 29.03 7.90 -24.15
C GLU A 62 27.58 7.47 -24.39
N PRO A 63 26.59 8.21 -23.83
CA PRO A 63 25.18 7.89 -24.05
C PRO A 63 24.85 8.03 -25.55
N LYS A 64 24.32 6.97 -26.14
CA LYS A 64 24.09 6.86 -27.60
C LYS A 64 22.84 7.63 -28.05
N SER A 65 22.08 8.20 -27.11
CA SER A 65 20.90 9.03 -27.36
C SER A 65 20.56 9.91 -26.16
N GLU A 66 19.77 10.97 -26.40
CA GLU A 66 19.19 11.82 -25.34
C GLU A 66 18.28 11.04 -24.38
N ALA A 67 17.74 9.89 -24.80
CA ALA A 67 16.98 9.00 -23.90
C ALA A 67 17.91 8.22 -22.96
N GLU A 68 19.06 7.74 -23.46
CA GLU A 68 20.05 7.02 -22.66
C GLU A 68 20.78 7.94 -21.67
N LYS A 69 21.01 9.19 -22.07
CA LYS A 69 21.49 10.25 -21.18
C LYS A 69 20.51 10.50 -20.01
N ARG A 70 19.22 10.65 -20.30
CA ARG A 70 18.17 10.82 -19.28
C ARG A 70 18.01 9.59 -18.36
N ASP A 71 18.12 8.36 -18.88
CA ASP A 71 18.07 7.14 -18.06
C ASP A 71 19.29 7.03 -17.13
N ARG A 72 20.47 7.43 -17.61
CA ARG A 72 21.70 7.50 -16.79
C ARG A 72 21.57 8.54 -15.69
N GLU A 73 21.10 9.74 -16.01
CA GLU A 73 20.82 10.81 -15.03
C GLU A 73 19.79 10.37 -13.98
N LYS A 74 18.71 9.68 -14.37
CA LYS A 74 17.72 9.12 -13.44
C LYS A 74 18.32 8.06 -12.52
N ARG A 75 19.16 7.16 -13.04
CA ARG A 75 19.83 6.12 -12.23
C ARG A 75 20.81 6.73 -11.24
N GLU A 76 21.54 7.77 -11.65
CA GLU A 76 22.43 8.51 -10.77
C GLU A 76 21.64 9.27 -9.69
N ALA A 77 20.53 9.93 -10.05
CA ALA A 77 19.62 10.56 -9.09
C ALA A 77 19.02 9.56 -8.10
N LEU A 78 18.67 8.35 -8.55
CA LEU A 78 18.15 7.29 -7.67
C LEU A 78 19.24 6.76 -6.73
N LYS A 79 20.50 6.63 -7.20
CA LYS A 79 21.64 6.27 -6.35
C LYS A 79 21.91 7.34 -5.30
N GLU A 80 21.87 8.62 -5.67
CA GLU A 80 22.02 9.73 -4.72
C GLU A 80 20.85 9.79 -3.74
N ALA A 81 19.61 9.54 -4.17
CA ALA A 81 18.45 9.45 -3.27
C ALA A 81 18.57 8.28 -2.28
N LYS A 82 19.01 7.11 -2.75
CA LYS A 82 19.27 5.94 -1.87
C LYS A 82 20.39 6.26 -0.87
N LYS A 83 21.47 6.87 -1.32
CA LYS A 83 22.59 7.31 -0.46
C LYS A 83 22.14 8.34 0.58
N ALA A 84 21.30 9.30 0.19
CA ALA A 84 20.69 10.26 1.12
C ALA A 84 19.77 9.58 2.14
N TRP A 85 19.01 8.56 1.73
CA TRP A 85 18.18 7.76 2.64
C TRP A 85 19.03 6.92 3.60
N ASP A 86 20.07 6.24 3.11
CA ASP A 86 21.02 5.47 3.93
C ASP A 86 21.76 6.38 4.92
N GLN A 87 22.19 7.58 4.49
CA GLN A 87 22.79 8.59 5.36
C GLN A 87 21.80 9.09 6.43
N ARG A 88 20.52 9.31 6.09
CA ARG A 88 19.48 9.64 7.06
C ARG A 88 19.29 8.53 8.09
N LYS A 89 19.21 7.27 7.66
CA LYS A 89 19.09 6.10 8.54
C LYS A 89 20.29 5.96 9.48
N MET A 90 21.50 6.16 8.96
CA MET A 90 22.73 6.17 9.77
C MET A 90 22.76 7.36 10.75
N SER A 91 22.27 8.53 10.36
CA SER A 91 22.14 9.68 11.26
C SER A 91 21.12 9.43 12.37
N GLU A 92 20.04 8.70 12.08
CA GLU A 92 19.03 8.32 13.06
C GLU A 92 19.59 7.33 14.08
N ALA A 93 20.32 6.31 13.63
CA ALA A 93 21.02 5.38 14.52
C ALA A 93 22.08 6.10 15.38
N ALA A 94 22.82 7.05 14.80
CA ALA A 94 23.80 7.85 15.53
C ALA A 94 23.18 8.80 16.58
N MET A 95 21.90 9.18 16.41
CA MET A 95 21.15 10.02 17.36
C MET A 95 20.36 9.22 18.40
N ARG A 96 20.33 7.89 18.30
CA ARG A 96 19.50 7.02 19.13
C ARG A 96 20.30 6.43 20.30
N GLN A 97 19.77 6.59 21.51
CA GLN A 97 20.17 5.82 22.68
C GLN A 97 19.21 4.65 22.84
N VAL A 98 19.74 3.44 23.01
CA VAL A 98 18.94 2.23 23.24
C VAL A 98 19.12 1.77 24.69
N PHE A 99 18.02 1.38 25.31
CA PHE A 99 17.94 0.71 26.62
C PHE A 99 17.34 -0.66 26.38
N ASP A 100 18.19 -1.67 26.31
CA ASP A 100 17.82 -3.03 25.93
C ASP A 100 17.49 -3.92 27.14
N ASP A 101 17.46 -5.23 26.92
CA ASP A 101 17.15 -6.25 27.92
C ASP A 101 18.15 -6.28 29.09
N GLU A 102 19.35 -5.71 28.94
CA GLU A 102 20.30 -5.51 30.05
C GLU A 102 19.73 -4.63 31.16
N TYR A 103 18.71 -3.83 30.86
CA TYR A 103 18.04 -2.95 31.80
C TYR A 103 16.83 -3.58 32.48
N SER A 104 16.59 -4.89 32.28
CA SER A 104 15.48 -5.63 32.90
C SER A 104 15.55 -5.68 34.44
N GLY A 105 14.41 -5.63 35.11
CA GLY A 105 14.25 -5.68 36.56
C GLY A 105 14.80 -4.47 37.32
N LYS A 106 15.03 -3.34 36.63
CA LYS A 106 15.64 -2.14 37.20
C LYS A 106 14.67 -0.97 37.22
N GLU A 107 14.96 -0.01 38.10
CA GLU A 107 14.36 1.32 38.09
C GLU A 107 15.40 2.31 37.57
N ILE A 108 15.13 2.92 36.42
CA ILE A 108 16.05 3.81 35.69
C ILE A 108 15.41 5.17 35.52
N THR A 109 16.07 6.23 35.97
CA THR A 109 15.74 7.60 35.58
C THR A 109 16.73 8.05 34.51
N LEU A 110 16.21 8.48 33.36
CA LEU A 110 17.01 8.89 32.21
C LEU A 110 17.61 10.28 32.45
N GLU A 111 18.75 10.32 33.11
CA GLU A 111 19.52 11.55 33.29
C GLU A 111 20.30 11.93 32.01
N SER A 112 20.67 13.22 31.89
CA SER A 112 21.33 13.74 30.69
C SER A 112 22.69 13.09 30.39
N ASN A 113 23.39 12.60 31.41
CA ASN A 113 24.63 11.83 31.28
C ASN A 113 24.42 10.44 30.64
N LEU A 114 23.27 9.80 30.90
CA LEU A 114 22.93 8.46 30.41
C LEU A 114 22.55 8.48 28.92
N ILE A 115 21.91 9.56 28.47
CA ILE A 115 21.53 9.75 27.06
C ILE A 115 22.62 10.48 26.26
N GLY A 116 23.48 11.25 26.93
CA GLY A 116 24.52 12.04 26.27
C GLY A 116 23.96 13.09 25.31
N ASP A 117 24.47 13.08 24.07
CA ASP A 117 24.06 13.93 22.95
C ASP A 117 22.90 13.36 22.14
N LYS A 118 22.46 12.14 22.47
CA LYS A 118 21.37 11.46 21.77
C LYS A 118 20.05 12.19 21.98
N ARG A 119 19.24 12.15 20.93
CA ARG A 119 17.96 12.87 20.86
C ARG A 119 16.79 11.95 20.61
N VAL A 120 17.04 10.69 20.28
CA VAL A 120 16.02 9.66 20.19
C VAL A 120 16.32 8.63 21.27
N VAL A 121 15.29 8.20 21.99
CA VAL A 121 15.42 7.15 22.99
C VAL A 121 14.58 5.96 22.56
N SER A 122 15.13 4.76 22.67
CA SER A 122 14.45 3.51 22.38
C SER A 122 14.62 2.55 23.55
N PHE A 123 13.53 2.00 24.05
CA PHE A 123 13.52 0.88 24.99
C PHE A 123 13.22 -0.37 24.18
N LYS A 124 14.05 -1.41 24.31
CA LYS A 124 13.93 -2.61 23.48
C LYS A 124 14.10 -3.90 24.26
N GLY A 125 13.06 -4.72 24.38
CA GLY A 125 13.20 -6.04 25.00
C GLY A 125 13.32 -6.04 26.53
N ALA A 126 13.19 -4.89 27.19
CA ALA A 126 13.29 -4.79 28.64
C ALA A 126 12.09 -5.47 29.34
N LYS A 127 12.34 -6.11 30.48
CA LYS A 127 11.32 -6.84 31.26
C LYS A 127 11.26 -6.40 32.71
N GLY A 128 10.05 -6.19 33.24
CA GLY A 128 9.85 -5.91 34.68
C GLY A 128 10.55 -4.63 35.16
N SER A 129 10.74 -3.65 34.27
CA SER A 129 11.53 -2.45 34.55
C SER A 129 10.67 -1.21 34.65
N THR A 130 11.13 -0.24 35.44
CA THR A 130 10.52 1.09 35.50
C THR A 130 11.49 2.11 34.92
N PHE A 131 11.07 2.81 33.88
CA PHE A 131 11.82 3.87 33.24
C PHE A 131 11.14 5.22 33.47
N THR A 132 11.89 6.19 33.96
CA THR A 132 11.41 7.57 34.14
C THR A 132 12.16 8.48 33.17
N LEU A 133 11.41 9.16 32.31
CA LEU A 133 11.91 10.20 31.41
C LEU A 133 11.61 11.56 32.06
N PRO A 134 12.54 12.12 32.85
CA PRO A 134 12.27 13.26 33.71
C PRO A 134 12.05 14.56 32.92
N ALA A 135 11.35 15.52 33.52
CA ALA A 135 11.11 16.85 32.95
C ALA A 135 12.40 17.60 32.57
N SER A 136 13.55 17.24 33.15
CA SER A 136 14.87 17.80 32.78
C SER A 136 15.28 17.51 31.32
N LEU A 137 14.60 16.58 30.64
CA LEU A 137 14.80 16.28 29.22
C LEU A 137 13.89 17.08 28.27
N ASN A 138 13.08 18.02 28.79
CA ASN A 138 12.12 18.79 28.00
C ASN A 138 12.75 19.42 26.75
N ALA A 139 12.11 19.22 25.61
CA ALA A 139 12.55 19.71 24.29
C ALA A 139 13.97 19.25 23.88
N LYS A 140 14.58 18.29 24.58
CA LYS A 140 15.84 17.64 24.18
C LYS A 140 15.58 16.45 23.26
N LEU A 141 14.59 15.64 23.64
CA LEU A 141 14.20 14.44 22.91
C LEU A 141 13.31 14.79 21.71
N VAL A 142 13.67 14.24 20.56
CA VAL A 142 12.89 14.30 19.33
C VAL A 142 11.74 13.32 19.41
N LYS A 143 12.01 12.07 19.82
CA LYS A 143 11.05 10.96 19.79
C LYS A 143 11.44 9.86 20.78
N VAL A 144 10.44 9.13 21.26
CA VAL A 144 10.61 7.97 22.15
C VAL A 144 9.98 6.74 21.50
N PHE A 145 10.71 5.63 21.54
CA PHE A 145 10.27 4.31 21.07
C PHE A 145 10.29 3.32 22.23
N ILE A 146 9.23 2.53 22.37
CA ILE A 146 9.12 1.43 23.34
C ILE A 146 8.77 0.19 22.52
N GLU A 147 9.69 -0.76 22.43
CA GLU A 147 9.61 -1.88 21.50
C GLU A 147 9.83 -3.18 22.27
N GLU A 148 9.00 -4.20 22.04
CA GLU A 148 9.24 -5.57 22.53
C GLU A 148 9.41 -5.67 24.06
N CYS A 149 8.87 -4.72 24.85
CA CYS A 149 9.00 -4.70 26.31
C CYS A 149 7.87 -5.50 27.00
N GLU A 150 8.15 -6.01 28.20
CA GLU A 150 7.20 -6.84 28.97
C GLU A 150 7.13 -6.35 30.43
N ASP A 151 5.93 -6.21 30.99
CA ASP A 151 5.71 -5.81 32.40
C ASP A 151 6.52 -4.57 32.83
N CYS A 152 6.69 -3.62 31.90
CA CYS A 152 7.47 -2.40 32.12
C CYS A 152 6.58 -1.18 32.37
N THR A 153 7.03 -0.27 33.22
CA THR A 153 6.37 1.03 33.45
C THR A 153 7.23 2.17 32.92
N PHE A 154 6.63 3.05 32.12
CA PHE A 154 7.27 4.21 31.52
C PHE A 154 6.61 5.50 32.05
N ASN A 155 7.32 6.23 32.92
CA ASN A 155 6.90 7.55 33.40
C ASN A 155 7.42 8.62 32.42
N VAL A 156 6.52 9.20 31.62
CA VAL A 156 6.85 10.21 30.62
C VAL A 156 6.56 11.60 31.20
N GLU A 157 7.56 12.19 31.86
CA GLU A 157 7.50 13.54 32.44
C GLU A 157 8.07 14.61 31.51
N THR A 158 8.50 14.22 30.31
CA THR A 158 9.12 15.10 29.33
C THR A 158 8.26 15.31 28.08
N VAL A 159 8.30 16.51 27.52
CA VAL A 159 7.72 16.82 26.21
C VAL A 159 8.76 16.53 25.12
N THR A 160 8.44 15.62 24.21
CA THR A 160 9.24 15.38 23.00
C THR A 160 8.95 16.46 21.96
N ILE A 161 9.92 16.77 21.10
CA ILE A 161 9.76 17.83 20.07
C ILE A 161 8.69 17.46 19.05
N THR A 162 8.63 16.18 18.66
CA THR A 162 7.58 15.71 17.75
C THR A 162 6.26 15.47 18.47
N SER A 163 6.24 15.63 19.80
CA SER A 163 5.11 15.30 20.66
C SER A 163 4.64 13.84 20.49
N HIS A 164 5.55 12.96 20.04
CA HIS A 164 5.25 11.60 19.60
C HIS A 164 6.00 10.57 20.44
N VAL A 165 5.23 9.63 21.00
CA VAL A 165 5.72 8.40 21.61
C VAL A 165 5.18 7.21 20.83
N GLU A 166 6.04 6.26 20.47
CA GLU A 166 5.65 5.03 19.79
C GLU A 166 5.88 3.83 20.70
N VAL A 167 4.88 2.94 20.76
CA VAL A 167 4.90 1.69 21.51
C VAL A 167 4.60 0.57 20.53
N SER A 168 5.40 -0.49 20.51
CA SER A 168 5.15 -1.61 19.62
C SER A 168 5.52 -2.95 20.21
N ASN A 169 4.74 -3.99 19.93
CA ASN A 169 5.00 -5.37 20.36
C ASN A 169 5.22 -5.51 21.89
N CYS A 170 4.56 -4.67 22.70
CA CYS A 170 4.73 -4.68 24.15
C CYS A 170 3.60 -5.45 24.84
N THR A 171 3.93 -6.12 25.95
CA THR A 171 2.97 -6.90 26.74
C THR A 171 2.94 -6.42 28.19
N ASP A 172 1.74 -6.16 28.72
CA ASP A 172 1.49 -5.74 30.11
C ASP A 172 2.29 -4.49 30.54
N CYS A 173 2.59 -3.61 29.58
CA CYS A 173 3.33 -2.38 29.83
C CYS A 173 2.40 -1.23 30.25
N LYS A 174 2.96 -0.27 30.99
CA LYS A 174 2.26 0.95 31.42
C LYS A 174 2.96 2.19 30.91
N VAL A 175 2.24 3.10 30.28
CA VAL A 175 2.75 4.40 29.85
C VAL A 175 1.99 5.50 30.56
N LEU A 176 2.70 6.20 31.46
CA LEU A 176 2.16 7.21 32.35
C LEU A 176 2.62 8.59 31.89
N PHE A 177 1.77 9.32 31.18
CA PHE A 177 2.02 10.67 30.73
C PHE A 177 1.80 11.67 31.86
N ARG A 178 2.88 12.35 32.24
CA ARG A 178 2.89 13.51 33.14
C ARG A 178 3.23 14.81 32.42
N ALA A 179 3.50 14.73 31.12
CA ALA A 179 3.75 15.84 30.22
C ALA A 179 2.96 15.68 28.90
N THR A 180 2.63 16.81 28.26
CA THR A 180 1.78 16.91 27.07
C THR A 180 2.50 16.39 25.82
N ASN A 181 2.39 15.08 25.57
CA ASN A 181 2.70 14.50 24.27
C ASN A 181 1.38 14.18 23.56
N HIS A 182 1.10 14.92 22.49
CA HIS A 182 -0.17 14.92 21.78
C HIS A 182 -0.39 13.65 20.95
N ILE A 183 0.67 12.96 20.53
CA ILE A 183 0.57 11.78 19.69
C ILE A 183 1.16 10.58 20.41
N LEU A 184 0.35 9.54 20.55
CA LEU A 184 0.79 8.21 20.94
C LEU A 184 0.40 7.24 19.82
N GLN A 185 1.34 6.43 19.36
CA GLN A 185 1.07 5.32 18.46
C GLN A 185 1.38 4.00 19.18
N ALA A 186 0.44 3.07 19.22
CA ALA A 186 0.60 1.76 19.83
C ALA A 186 0.23 0.63 18.87
N ASP A 187 1.20 -0.17 18.45
CA ASP A 187 0.98 -1.25 17.49
C ASP A 187 1.30 -2.61 18.10
N LEU A 188 0.46 -3.63 17.86
CA LEU A 188 0.68 -5.01 18.28
C LEU A 188 0.94 -5.17 19.79
N CYS A 189 0.25 -4.39 20.63
CA CYS A 189 0.44 -4.43 22.07
C CYS A 189 -0.67 -5.21 22.76
N LYS A 190 -0.35 -5.88 23.87
CA LYS A 190 -1.33 -6.58 24.71
C LYS A 190 -1.25 -6.09 26.14
N GLY A 191 -2.38 -5.85 26.80
CA GLY A 191 -2.37 -5.39 28.20
C GLY A 191 -1.73 -4.02 28.41
N LEU A 192 -1.67 -3.18 27.37
CA LEU A 192 -1.06 -1.86 27.45
C LEU A 192 -1.96 -0.91 28.23
N GLU A 193 -1.44 -0.34 29.30
CA GLU A 193 -2.15 0.63 30.12
C GLU A 193 -1.61 2.04 29.88
N VAL A 194 -2.40 2.91 29.25
CA VAL A 194 -2.05 4.31 28.99
C VAL A 194 -2.81 5.21 29.95
N ARG A 195 -2.08 6.07 30.68
CA ARG A 195 -2.69 7.04 31.59
C ARG A 195 -2.13 8.43 31.39
N TYR A 196 -3.01 9.41 31.28
CA TYR A 196 -2.64 10.83 31.39
C TYR A 196 -2.95 11.34 32.79
N ALA A 197 -1.97 11.99 33.42
CA ALA A 197 -2.16 12.61 34.72
C ALA A 197 -3.18 13.78 34.65
N PRO A 198 -3.83 14.15 35.77
CA PRO A 198 -4.77 15.27 35.81
C PRO A 198 -4.19 16.56 35.22
N GLY A 199 -4.92 17.18 34.28
CA GLY A 199 -4.51 18.42 33.62
C GLY A 199 -3.46 18.29 32.52
N VAL A 200 -2.99 17.08 32.22
CA VAL A 200 -2.03 16.84 31.11
C VAL A 200 -2.75 16.62 29.79
N PHE A 201 -3.87 15.89 29.80
CA PHE A 201 -4.61 15.63 28.56
C PHE A 201 -5.37 16.89 28.11
N GLN A 202 -5.27 17.20 26.83
CA GLN A 202 -5.95 18.34 26.19
C GLN A 202 -6.90 17.81 25.10
N PRO A 203 -8.22 17.87 25.32
CA PRO A 203 -9.22 17.42 24.35
C PRO A 203 -9.06 18.10 22.98
N GLY A 204 -9.23 17.34 21.90
CA GLY A 204 -9.10 17.82 20.51
C GLY A 204 -7.66 17.88 19.97
N GLU A 205 -6.65 17.94 20.84
CA GLU A 205 -5.24 17.94 20.42
C GLU A 205 -4.60 16.55 20.49
N HIS A 206 -4.98 15.75 21.48
CA HIS A 206 -4.39 14.43 21.69
C HIS A 206 -5.01 13.37 20.76
N LYS A 207 -4.15 12.58 20.11
CA LYS A 207 -4.50 11.51 19.18
C LYS A 207 -3.80 10.22 19.58
N PHE A 208 -4.58 9.17 19.83
CA PHE A 208 -4.05 7.84 20.10
C PHE A 208 -4.26 6.93 18.89
N PHE A 209 -3.22 6.73 18.09
CA PHE A 209 -3.25 5.77 17.00
C PHE A 209 -2.93 4.39 17.52
N HIS A 210 -3.65 3.37 17.07
CA HIS A 210 -3.33 2.00 17.42
C HIS A 210 -3.70 0.98 16.35
N ALA A 211 -2.96 -0.11 16.27
CA ALA A 211 -3.23 -1.24 15.38
C ALA A 211 -2.95 -2.54 16.12
N GLY A 212 -3.86 -3.50 16.08
CA GLY A 212 -3.64 -4.82 16.69
C GLY A 212 -3.44 -4.79 18.21
N VAL A 213 -4.08 -3.85 18.91
CA VAL A 213 -3.98 -3.71 20.37
C VAL A 213 -5.07 -4.51 21.07
N GLU A 214 -4.68 -5.37 22.02
CA GLU A 214 -5.55 -6.29 22.77
C GLU A 214 -5.56 -5.99 24.27
N ASP A 215 -6.71 -6.20 24.92
CA ASP A 215 -6.88 -6.14 26.38
C ASP A 215 -6.23 -4.91 27.06
N SER A 216 -6.21 -3.78 26.36
CA SER A 216 -5.48 -2.58 26.75
C SER A 216 -6.45 -1.52 27.28
N SER A 217 -5.95 -0.48 27.94
CA SER A 217 -6.81 0.57 28.49
C SER A 217 -6.23 1.96 28.32
N LEU A 218 -7.11 2.91 28.05
CA LEU A 218 -6.80 4.34 28.00
C LEU A 218 -7.58 5.05 29.10
N HIS A 219 -6.84 5.71 30.00
CA HIS A 219 -7.41 6.49 31.10
C HIS A 219 -7.05 7.96 30.97
N ILE A 220 -8.07 8.81 30.95
CA ILE A 220 -7.95 10.25 30.78
C ILE A 220 -8.68 10.96 31.92
N HIS A 221 -7.99 11.92 32.53
CA HIS A 221 -8.58 12.84 33.50
C HIS A 221 -8.98 14.14 32.80
N HIS A 222 -10.29 14.40 32.70
CA HIS A 222 -10.79 15.66 32.15
C HIS A 222 -10.46 16.84 33.05
N PRO A 223 -10.30 18.05 32.46
CA PRO A 223 -10.12 19.29 33.21
C PRO A 223 -11.23 19.55 34.25
N GLU A 224 -12.45 19.07 33.99
CA GLU A 224 -13.62 19.23 34.86
C GLU A 224 -13.68 18.19 36.00
N GLY A 225 -12.65 17.34 36.14
CA GLY A 225 -12.56 16.31 37.19
C GLY A 225 -13.24 14.97 36.86
N LYS A 226 -13.87 14.84 35.68
CA LYS A 226 -14.40 13.56 35.17
C LYS A 226 -13.24 12.64 34.76
N ILE A 227 -13.29 11.37 35.13
CA ILE A 227 -12.35 10.35 34.62
C ILE A 227 -13.05 9.61 33.49
N ALA A 228 -12.47 9.65 32.29
CA ALA A 228 -12.87 8.80 31.18
C ALA A 228 -11.90 7.62 31.09
N SER A 229 -12.43 6.41 30.93
CA SER A 229 -11.65 5.20 30.81
C SER A 229 -12.29 4.35 29.73
N GLU A 230 -11.48 3.85 28.80
CA GLU A 230 -11.95 2.98 27.73
C GLU A 230 -11.04 1.75 27.65
N GLU A 231 -11.66 0.58 27.47
CA GLU A 231 -10.94 -0.64 27.12
C GLU A 231 -10.71 -0.64 25.60
N ILE A 232 -9.44 -0.72 25.20
CA ILE A 232 -9.03 -0.71 23.81
C ILE A 232 -8.66 -2.14 23.43
N CYS A 233 -9.53 -2.74 22.62
CA CYS A 233 -9.33 -4.06 22.06
C CYS A 233 -9.81 -4.04 20.62
N TYR A 234 -8.90 -4.21 19.66
CA TYR A 234 -9.23 -4.13 18.23
C TYR A 234 -10.28 -5.17 17.82
N LEU A 235 -10.31 -6.34 18.48
CA LEU A 235 -11.32 -7.38 18.28
C LEU A 235 -12.73 -6.93 18.69
N LYS A 236 -12.85 -6.06 19.70
CA LYS A 236 -14.14 -5.51 20.17
C LYS A 236 -14.65 -4.35 19.31
N LEU A 237 -13.78 -3.72 18.53
CA LEU A 237 -14.07 -2.57 17.68
C LEU A 237 -14.61 -2.95 16.29
N GLY A 238 -15.07 -4.19 16.10
CA GLY A 238 -15.70 -4.64 14.87
C GLY A 238 -14.72 -5.01 13.75
N ALA A 239 -13.47 -5.38 14.09
CA ALA A 239 -12.57 -6.04 13.15
C ALA A 239 -13.29 -7.27 12.55
N LYS A 240 -13.41 -7.32 11.21
CA LYS A 240 -13.94 -8.51 10.53
C LYS A 240 -12.95 -9.66 10.70
N ASP A 241 -13.38 -10.91 10.52
CA ASP A 241 -12.52 -12.09 10.69
C ASP A 241 -11.19 -11.99 9.90
N HIS A 242 -11.18 -11.34 8.73
CA HIS A 242 -9.96 -11.08 7.94
C HIS A 242 -9.07 -9.95 8.48
N ASP A 243 -9.64 -8.94 9.16
CA ASP A 243 -8.87 -7.88 9.83
C ASP A 243 -8.08 -8.47 11.04
N ALA A 244 -8.61 -9.55 11.65
CA ALA A 244 -7.93 -10.29 12.73
C ALA A 244 -6.71 -11.11 12.25
N GLU A 245 -6.61 -11.45 10.96
CA GLU A 245 -5.45 -12.16 10.40
C GLU A 245 -4.25 -11.22 10.15
N ARG A 246 -4.47 -9.90 10.02
CA ARG A 246 -3.43 -8.88 9.78
C ARG A 246 -3.61 -7.65 10.71
N PRO A 247 -3.50 -7.84 12.03
CA PRO A 247 -3.88 -6.83 13.02
C PRO A 247 -3.05 -5.53 12.95
N ALA A 248 -1.83 -5.57 12.41
CA ALA A 248 -0.99 -4.39 12.20
C ALA A 248 -1.38 -3.53 10.97
N GLU A 249 -2.16 -4.08 10.04
CA GLU A 249 -2.53 -3.38 8.80
C GLU A 249 -3.76 -2.49 8.98
N VAL A 250 -4.55 -2.74 10.03
CA VAL A 250 -5.76 -1.97 10.35
C VAL A 250 -5.47 -1.05 11.53
N GLN A 251 -5.39 0.24 11.23
CA GLN A 251 -5.17 1.26 12.25
C GLN A 251 -6.49 1.89 12.69
N TYR A 252 -6.54 2.28 13.95
CA TYR A 252 -7.62 3.00 14.61
C TYR A 252 -7.07 4.28 15.26
N LEU A 253 -7.96 5.23 15.54
CA LEU A 253 -7.69 6.44 16.28
C LEU A 253 -8.68 6.50 17.44
N SER A 254 -8.16 6.51 18.66
CA SER A 254 -8.95 6.87 19.84
C SER A 254 -8.68 8.32 20.22
N HIS A 255 -9.75 9.07 20.45
CA HIS A 255 -9.70 10.48 20.80
C HIS A 255 -10.90 10.84 21.65
N VAL A 256 -10.92 12.06 22.18
CA VAL A 256 -11.99 12.52 23.08
C VAL A 256 -12.95 13.41 22.31
N GLN A 257 -14.21 13.01 22.27
CA GLN A 257 -15.30 13.77 21.66
C GLN A 257 -16.44 13.92 22.68
N ASN A 258 -16.89 15.16 22.92
CA ASN A 258 -17.95 15.48 23.88
C ASN A 258 -17.76 14.90 25.30
N GLY A 259 -16.51 14.72 25.73
CA GLY A 259 -16.21 14.24 27.08
C GLY A 259 -16.09 12.71 27.21
N ASP A 260 -16.27 11.96 26.13
CA ASP A 260 -16.13 10.51 26.09
C ASP A 260 -15.00 10.10 25.11
N ILE A 261 -14.42 8.92 25.32
CA ILE A 261 -13.41 8.36 24.43
C ILE A 261 -14.15 7.69 23.27
N VAL A 262 -13.85 8.10 22.05
CA VAL A 262 -14.38 7.52 20.82
C VAL A 262 -13.23 6.89 20.07
N THR A 263 -13.44 5.69 19.53
CA THR A 263 -12.46 5.00 18.69
C THR A 263 -13.00 4.80 17.29
N GLU A 264 -12.22 5.18 16.29
CA GLU A 264 -12.60 5.14 14.88
C GLU A 264 -11.53 4.45 14.04
N ARG A 265 -11.93 3.76 12.96
CA ARG A 265 -10.98 3.20 12.00
C ARG A 265 -10.30 4.31 11.22
N VAL A 266 -8.99 4.16 10.99
CA VAL A 266 -8.13 5.09 10.27
C VAL A 266 -7.77 4.51 8.90
N TYR A 267 -7.91 5.32 7.86
CA TYR A 267 -7.55 4.95 6.49
C TYR A 267 -6.38 5.83 6.01
N ARG A 268 -5.35 5.19 5.43
CA ARG A 268 -4.16 5.90 4.91
C ARG A 268 -3.95 5.59 3.42
N SER A 269 -3.72 6.64 2.63
CA SER A 269 -3.13 6.51 1.29
C SER A 269 -1.68 6.97 1.29
N ARG A 270 -0.88 6.45 0.35
CA ARG A 270 0.55 6.75 0.21
C ARG A 270 0.74 8.25 -0.07
N GLY A 271 1.24 8.98 0.93
CA GLY A 271 1.53 10.42 0.85
C GLY A 271 0.45 11.35 1.42
N ASN A 272 -0.64 10.82 1.97
CA ASN A 272 -1.76 11.62 2.51
C ASN A 272 -1.88 11.50 4.04
N MET A 273 -2.54 12.48 4.66
CA MET A 273 -2.88 12.45 6.08
C MET A 273 -3.88 11.34 6.39
N PRO A 274 -3.80 10.69 7.57
CA PRO A 274 -4.77 9.67 7.98
C PRO A 274 -6.17 10.29 8.13
N LEU A 275 -7.22 9.57 7.71
CA LEU A 275 -8.62 9.99 7.83
C LEU A 275 -9.44 8.98 8.67
N THR A 276 -10.38 9.46 9.49
CA THR A 276 -11.34 8.61 10.23
C THR A 276 -12.64 8.39 9.48
N GLN A 277 -13.38 7.31 9.78
CA GLN A 277 -14.69 7.08 9.16
C GLN A 277 -15.66 8.27 9.34
N ALA A 278 -15.72 8.94 10.49
CA ALA A 278 -16.58 10.11 10.64
C ALA A 278 -16.12 11.30 9.78
N GLU A 279 -14.82 11.46 9.52
CA GLU A 279 -14.33 12.46 8.56
C GLU A 279 -14.74 12.12 7.13
N ILE A 280 -14.85 10.83 6.79
CA ILE A 280 -15.41 10.35 5.52
C ILE A 280 -16.91 10.70 5.46
N ASP A 281 -17.67 10.29 6.46
CA ASP A 281 -19.13 10.48 6.52
C ASP A 281 -19.49 11.97 6.54
N ALA A 282 -18.70 12.80 7.23
CA ALA A 282 -18.85 14.25 7.24
C ALA A 282 -18.51 14.88 5.87
N ALA A 283 -17.50 14.37 5.17
CA ALA A 283 -17.18 14.81 3.81
C ALA A 283 -18.28 14.41 2.81
N GLU A 284 -18.90 13.24 2.99
CA GLU A 284 -20.06 12.79 2.20
C GLU A 284 -21.32 13.62 2.52
N ALA A 285 -21.53 13.99 3.79
CA ALA A 285 -22.69 14.75 4.26
C ALA A 285 -22.62 16.26 3.96
N ALA A 286 -21.42 16.83 3.82
CA ALA A 286 -21.24 18.28 3.67
C ALA A 286 -21.77 18.86 2.34
N GLY A 287 -21.94 18.04 1.30
CA GLY A 287 -22.33 18.54 -0.03
C GLY A 287 -21.39 19.63 -0.59
N ASP A 288 -21.71 20.21 -1.74
CA ASP A 288 -20.85 21.11 -2.55
C ASP A 288 -20.51 22.49 -1.91
N GLY A 289 -20.60 22.65 -0.58
CA GLY A 289 -20.46 23.94 0.11
C GLY A 289 -19.03 24.41 0.38
N ASP A 290 -18.06 23.50 0.48
CA ASP A 290 -16.63 23.79 0.58
C ASP A 290 -15.85 22.49 0.37
N GLY A 291 -14.89 22.41 -0.58
CA GLY A 291 -13.94 21.29 -0.58
C GLY A 291 -13.89 20.39 -1.82
N LEU A 292 -13.29 20.92 -2.89
CA LEU A 292 -12.60 20.10 -3.90
C LEU A 292 -11.68 19.07 -3.20
N GLN A 293 -10.93 19.50 -2.19
CA GLN A 293 -10.04 18.62 -1.41
C GLN A 293 -10.80 17.54 -0.63
N SER A 294 -12.00 17.83 -0.10
CA SER A 294 -12.80 16.87 0.67
C SER A 294 -13.34 15.77 -0.24
N ARG A 295 -13.81 16.13 -1.44
CA ARG A 295 -14.28 15.16 -2.45
C ARG A 295 -13.15 14.32 -3.02
N GLU A 296 -11.99 14.92 -3.29
CA GLU A 296 -10.79 14.18 -3.71
C GLU A 296 -10.34 13.18 -2.63
N ARG A 297 -10.40 13.57 -1.35
CA ARG A 297 -10.10 12.67 -0.23
C ARG A 297 -11.08 11.50 -0.15
N ALA A 298 -12.39 11.75 -0.28
CA ALA A 298 -13.40 10.69 -0.28
C ALA A 298 -13.22 9.72 -1.47
N ALA A 299 -12.91 10.22 -2.66
CA ALA A 299 -12.59 9.38 -3.81
C ALA A 299 -11.32 8.53 -3.62
N GLU A 300 -10.31 9.08 -2.93
CA GLU A 300 -9.08 8.36 -2.58
C GLU A 300 -9.35 7.16 -1.67
N LEU A 301 -10.31 7.27 -0.77
CA LEU A 301 -10.71 6.20 0.13
C LEU A 301 -11.41 5.06 -0.60
N LYS A 302 -12.32 5.40 -1.52
CA LYS A 302 -12.93 4.42 -2.41
C LYS A 302 -11.86 3.71 -3.25
N LYS A 303 -10.81 4.41 -3.72
CA LYS A 303 -9.68 3.76 -4.39
C LYS A 303 -8.96 2.75 -3.49
N ILE A 304 -8.74 3.08 -2.20
CA ILE A 304 -8.09 2.17 -1.24
C ILE A 304 -8.92 0.90 -1.06
N GLY A 305 -10.21 1.03 -0.72
CA GLY A 305 -11.10 -0.13 -0.56
C GLY A 305 -11.17 -0.98 -1.84
N GLY A 306 -11.14 -0.33 -3.02
CA GLY A 306 -11.05 -1.02 -4.30
C GLY A 306 -9.74 -1.80 -4.48
N ASN A 307 -8.61 -1.25 -4.04
CA ASN A 307 -7.31 -1.94 -4.11
C ASN A 307 -7.26 -3.14 -3.15
N GLU A 308 -7.79 -2.98 -1.93
CA GLU A 308 -7.87 -4.06 -0.93
C GLU A 308 -8.71 -5.23 -1.43
N ALA A 309 -9.95 -4.94 -1.87
CA ALA A 309 -10.83 -5.94 -2.46
C ALA A 309 -10.19 -6.63 -3.68
N PHE A 310 -9.39 -5.90 -4.47
CA PHE A 310 -8.66 -6.47 -5.60
C PHE A 310 -7.57 -7.45 -5.15
N GLN A 311 -6.81 -7.14 -4.09
CA GLN A 311 -5.78 -8.05 -3.56
C GLN A 311 -6.38 -9.33 -2.99
N GLU A 312 -7.56 -9.24 -2.40
CA GLU A 312 -8.34 -10.38 -1.88
C GLU A 312 -8.94 -11.25 -3.00
N GLY A 313 -8.79 -10.85 -4.26
CA GLY A 313 -9.40 -11.53 -5.41
C GLY A 313 -10.90 -11.24 -5.56
N ASN A 314 -11.48 -10.39 -4.72
CA ASN A 314 -12.86 -9.94 -4.84
C ASN A 314 -12.98 -8.78 -5.85
N TYR A 315 -12.78 -9.13 -7.13
CA TYR A 315 -12.79 -8.17 -8.23
C TYR A 315 -14.14 -7.48 -8.45
N ALA A 316 -15.25 -8.12 -8.08
CA ALA A 316 -16.58 -7.54 -8.16
C ALA A 316 -16.73 -6.37 -7.16
N GLN A 317 -16.33 -6.59 -5.92
CA GLN A 317 -16.33 -5.54 -4.90
C GLN A 317 -15.31 -4.43 -5.24
N ALA A 318 -14.15 -4.78 -5.80
CA ALA A 318 -13.19 -3.79 -6.29
C ALA A 318 -13.81 -2.85 -7.33
N CYS A 319 -14.58 -3.38 -8.30
CA CYS A 319 -15.31 -2.58 -9.28
C CYS A 319 -16.30 -1.62 -8.62
N VAL A 320 -17.04 -2.05 -7.61
CA VAL A 320 -18.01 -1.19 -6.88
C VAL A 320 -17.28 -0.01 -6.25
N PHE A 321 -16.20 -0.28 -5.51
CA PHE A 321 -15.42 0.77 -4.88
C PHE A 321 -14.82 1.76 -5.89
N TYR A 322 -14.21 1.30 -6.98
CA TYR A 322 -13.68 2.23 -7.98
C TYR A 322 -14.77 3.09 -8.63
N ARG A 323 -15.97 2.55 -8.85
CA ARG A 323 -17.11 3.31 -9.37
C ARG A 323 -17.61 4.36 -8.38
N GLU A 324 -17.79 3.99 -7.11
CA GLU A 324 -18.16 4.95 -6.07
C GLU A 324 -17.12 6.08 -5.98
N GLY A 325 -15.83 5.76 -6.11
CA GLY A 325 -14.78 6.78 -6.15
C GLY A 325 -14.91 7.74 -7.33
N LEU A 326 -15.32 7.23 -8.50
CA LEU A 326 -15.58 8.04 -9.70
C LEU A 326 -16.82 8.93 -9.55
N ASP A 327 -17.86 8.44 -8.87
CA ASP A 327 -19.09 9.20 -8.62
C ASP A 327 -18.84 10.39 -7.67
N ILE A 328 -17.87 10.25 -6.75
CA ILE A 328 -17.51 11.28 -5.77
C ILE A 328 -16.52 12.30 -6.33
N ALA A 329 -15.49 11.82 -7.02
CA ALA A 329 -14.35 12.62 -7.47
C ALA A 329 -14.81 13.76 -8.40
N PRO A 330 -14.29 14.99 -8.24
CA PRO A 330 -14.38 16.00 -9.28
C PRO A 330 -13.72 15.46 -10.56
N GLU A 331 -14.34 15.68 -11.73
CA GLU A 331 -13.81 15.17 -13.01
C GLU A 331 -12.35 15.62 -13.28
N THR A 332 -11.97 16.78 -12.76
CA THR A 332 -10.62 17.36 -12.90
C THR A 332 -9.59 16.77 -11.95
N ALA A 333 -9.98 15.89 -11.01
CA ALA A 333 -9.07 15.38 -10.00
C ALA A 333 -8.06 14.38 -10.59
N GLU A 334 -6.79 14.52 -10.20
CA GLU A 334 -5.67 13.66 -10.64
C GLU A 334 -5.87 12.17 -10.36
N ILE A 335 -6.77 11.82 -9.43
CA ILE A 335 -7.10 10.44 -9.08
C ILE A 335 -7.99 9.74 -10.14
N VAL A 336 -8.81 10.50 -10.88
CA VAL A 336 -9.85 9.96 -11.78
C VAL A 336 -9.29 9.01 -12.85
N PRO A 337 -8.17 9.32 -13.56
CA PRO A 337 -7.57 8.38 -14.52
C PRO A 337 -7.13 7.07 -13.86
N THR A 338 -6.68 7.13 -12.59
CA THR A 338 -6.24 5.95 -11.84
C THR A 338 -7.42 5.06 -11.47
N LEU A 339 -8.54 5.64 -11.03
CA LEU A 339 -9.78 4.92 -10.73
C LEU A 339 -10.31 4.19 -11.96
N TRP A 340 -10.41 4.88 -13.11
CA TRP A 340 -10.80 4.27 -14.38
C TRP A 340 -9.88 3.13 -14.80
N SER A 341 -8.57 3.33 -14.70
CA SER A 341 -7.59 2.31 -15.03
C SER A 341 -7.75 1.08 -14.13
N ASN A 342 -7.94 1.25 -12.81
CA ASN A 342 -8.08 0.14 -11.88
C ASN A 342 -9.42 -0.60 -12.03
N LEU A 343 -10.49 0.13 -12.36
CA LEU A 343 -11.77 -0.46 -12.76
C LEU A 343 -11.60 -1.33 -14.01
N ALA A 344 -10.87 -0.87 -15.02
CA ALA A 344 -10.55 -1.66 -16.21
C ALA A 344 -9.84 -2.97 -15.85
N PHE A 345 -8.90 -2.94 -14.91
CA PHE A 345 -8.19 -4.14 -14.49
C PHE A 345 -9.09 -5.16 -13.77
N SER A 346 -9.95 -4.66 -12.89
CA SER A 346 -10.91 -5.48 -12.15
C SER A 346 -11.89 -6.16 -13.10
N ARG A 347 -12.38 -5.44 -14.11
CA ARG A 347 -13.22 -5.98 -15.18
C ARG A 347 -12.50 -7.00 -16.07
N LEU A 348 -11.21 -6.81 -16.36
CA LEU A 348 -10.40 -7.82 -17.05
C LEU A 348 -10.33 -9.13 -16.25
N LYS A 349 -10.14 -9.04 -14.93
CA LYS A 349 -10.10 -10.22 -14.05
C LYS A 349 -11.44 -10.94 -13.98
N LEU A 350 -12.55 -10.23 -14.12
CA LEU A 350 -13.91 -10.79 -14.21
C LEU A 350 -14.26 -11.32 -15.62
N GLY A 351 -13.41 -11.12 -16.63
CA GLY A 351 -13.72 -11.49 -18.01
C GLY A 351 -14.64 -10.51 -18.75
N HIS A 352 -14.95 -9.36 -18.16
CA HIS A 352 -15.82 -8.34 -18.73
C HIS A 352 -15.03 -7.43 -19.70
N HIS A 353 -14.59 -8.00 -20.82
CA HIS A 353 -13.60 -7.37 -21.70
C HIS A 353 -14.08 -6.07 -22.38
N ALA A 354 -15.36 -5.98 -22.76
CA ALA A 354 -15.92 -4.78 -23.38
C ALA A 354 -15.98 -3.60 -22.38
N GLU A 355 -16.47 -3.85 -21.16
CA GLU A 355 -16.50 -2.83 -20.10
C GLU A 355 -15.10 -2.43 -19.63
N ALA A 356 -14.13 -3.35 -19.69
CA ALA A 356 -12.74 -3.06 -19.39
C ALA A 356 -12.10 -2.15 -20.45
N LEU A 357 -12.44 -2.35 -21.73
CA LEU A 357 -12.03 -1.49 -22.82
C LEU A 357 -12.57 -0.07 -22.62
N GLU A 358 -13.86 0.07 -22.33
CA GLU A 358 -14.49 1.37 -22.06
C GLU A 358 -13.80 2.10 -20.90
N ALA A 359 -13.58 1.42 -19.77
CA ALA A 359 -12.90 2.01 -18.62
C ALA A 359 -11.44 2.41 -18.93
N ALA A 360 -10.73 1.62 -19.74
CA ALA A 360 -9.38 1.97 -20.16
C ALA A 360 -9.36 3.17 -21.12
N ASP A 361 -10.36 3.29 -22.00
CA ASP A 361 -10.53 4.46 -22.87
C ASP A 361 -10.84 5.74 -22.07
N GLU A 362 -11.69 5.68 -21.04
CA GLU A 362 -11.93 6.84 -20.16
C GLU A 362 -10.65 7.28 -19.43
N ALA A 363 -9.85 6.33 -18.93
CA ALA A 363 -8.55 6.65 -18.34
C ALA A 363 -7.62 7.37 -19.34
N LEU A 364 -7.61 6.93 -20.60
CA LEU A 364 -6.73 7.47 -21.64
C LEU A 364 -7.22 8.79 -22.23
N LYS A 365 -8.52 9.09 -22.20
CA LYS A 365 -9.04 10.42 -22.53
C LYS A 365 -8.48 11.49 -21.59
N LEU A 366 -8.39 11.15 -20.29
CA LEU A 366 -7.90 12.05 -19.26
C LEU A 366 -6.36 12.05 -19.18
N LYS A 367 -5.73 10.89 -19.35
CA LYS A 367 -4.27 10.73 -19.31
C LYS A 367 -3.77 9.84 -20.47
N PRO A 368 -3.48 10.44 -21.64
CA PRO A 368 -3.13 9.68 -22.86
C PRO A 368 -1.84 8.85 -22.76
N ASP A 369 -0.92 9.24 -21.89
CA ASP A 369 0.40 8.61 -21.70
C ASP A 369 0.43 7.63 -20.50
N MET A 370 -0.73 7.18 -20.03
CA MET A 370 -0.81 6.24 -18.91
C MET A 370 -0.51 4.80 -19.37
N THR A 371 0.75 4.36 -19.22
CA THR A 371 1.21 3.02 -19.62
C THR A 371 0.29 1.89 -19.14
N LYS A 372 -0.15 1.93 -17.87
CA LYS A 372 -1.05 0.91 -17.30
C LYS A 372 -2.40 0.86 -18.03
N ALA A 373 -2.96 2.00 -18.42
CA ALA A 373 -4.24 2.04 -19.14
C ALA A 373 -4.08 1.56 -20.60
N LEU A 374 -3.00 1.96 -21.29
CA LEU A 374 -2.68 1.43 -22.63
C LEU A 374 -2.50 -0.10 -22.61
N PHE A 375 -1.77 -0.62 -21.62
CA PHE A 375 -1.60 -2.06 -21.43
C PHE A 375 -2.95 -2.76 -21.20
N ARG A 376 -3.76 -2.27 -20.25
CA ARG A 376 -5.09 -2.83 -19.94
C ARG A 376 -6.02 -2.79 -21.16
N LYS A 377 -6.02 -1.70 -21.93
CA LYS A 377 -6.74 -1.58 -23.21
C LYS A 377 -6.29 -2.64 -24.22
N GLY A 378 -4.98 -2.81 -24.38
CA GLY A 378 -4.39 -3.84 -25.24
C GLY A 378 -4.84 -5.26 -24.88
N ILE A 379 -4.83 -5.59 -23.58
CA ILE A 379 -5.31 -6.90 -23.10
C ILE A 379 -6.82 -7.09 -23.35
N ALA A 380 -7.64 -6.06 -23.12
CA ALA A 380 -9.08 -6.11 -23.40
C ALA A 380 -9.36 -6.36 -24.89
N LEU A 381 -8.69 -5.62 -25.77
CA LEU A 381 -8.81 -5.77 -27.23
C LEU A 381 -8.35 -7.16 -27.69
N HIS A 382 -7.24 -7.67 -27.14
CA HIS A 382 -6.76 -9.01 -27.43
C HIS A 382 -7.80 -10.08 -27.04
N ALA A 383 -8.38 -9.97 -25.85
CA ALA A 383 -9.41 -10.90 -25.38
C ALA A 383 -10.68 -10.86 -26.25
N MET A 384 -11.00 -9.70 -26.82
CA MET A 384 -12.07 -9.51 -27.80
C MET A 384 -11.66 -9.90 -29.24
N LYS A 385 -10.49 -10.51 -29.44
CA LYS A 385 -9.93 -10.91 -30.75
C LYS A 385 -9.66 -9.75 -31.73
N ARG A 386 -9.61 -8.52 -31.22
CA ARG A 386 -9.26 -7.31 -31.99
C ARG A 386 -7.75 -7.13 -32.02
N TYR A 387 -7.04 -8.12 -32.55
CA TYR A 387 -5.57 -8.27 -32.41
C TYR A 387 -4.77 -7.12 -33.00
N ARG A 388 -5.22 -6.55 -34.13
CA ARG A 388 -4.55 -5.41 -34.76
C ARG A 388 -4.57 -4.17 -33.86
N GLU A 389 -5.72 -3.88 -33.27
CA GLU A 389 -5.88 -2.74 -32.36
C GLU A 389 -5.14 -2.97 -31.05
N ALA A 390 -5.16 -4.22 -30.53
CA ALA A 390 -4.39 -4.60 -29.36
C ALA A 390 -2.88 -4.34 -29.56
N ALA A 391 -2.33 -4.77 -30.70
CA ALA A 391 -0.92 -4.55 -31.02
C ALA A 391 -0.56 -3.05 -31.06
N ILE A 392 -1.43 -2.21 -31.63
CA ILE A 392 -1.21 -0.74 -31.67
C ILE A 392 -1.10 -0.16 -30.26
N GLU A 393 -2.04 -0.47 -29.37
CA GLU A 393 -2.03 0.10 -28.01
C GLU A 393 -0.90 -0.46 -27.15
N LEU A 394 -0.55 -1.74 -27.32
CA LEU A 394 0.58 -2.38 -26.63
C LEU A 394 1.92 -1.84 -27.12
N SER A 395 2.06 -1.53 -28.41
CA SER A 395 3.25 -0.85 -28.94
C SER A 395 3.43 0.54 -28.32
N LYS A 396 2.36 1.34 -28.21
CA LYS A 396 2.43 2.63 -27.51
C LYS A 396 2.83 2.47 -26.04
N ALA A 397 2.27 1.47 -25.35
CA ALA A 397 2.63 1.18 -23.96
C ALA A 397 4.13 0.79 -23.84
N LEU A 398 4.64 0.02 -24.81
CA LEU A 398 6.04 -0.41 -24.84
C LEU A 398 6.98 0.75 -25.20
N GLU A 399 6.57 1.69 -26.05
CA GLU A 399 7.34 2.92 -26.31
C GLU A 399 7.55 3.74 -25.04
N LEU A 400 6.54 3.81 -24.16
CA LEU A 400 6.64 4.49 -22.86
C LEU A 400 7.47 3.71 -21.84
N GLU A 401 7.40 2.37 -21.84
CA GLU A 401 8.19 1.50 -20.98
C GLU A 401 8.92 0.38 -21.75
N PRO A 402 10.02 0.68 -22.48
CA PRO A 402 10.66 -0.27 -23.40
C PRO A 402 11.25 -1.52 -22.75
N LYS A 403 11.48 -1.47 -21.44
CA LYS A 403 12.04 -2.57 -20.64
C LYS A 403 10.97 -3.40 -19.94
N ASN A 404 9.68 -3.08 -20.11
CA ASN A 404 8.59 -3.81 -19.49
C ASN A 404 8.33 -5.13 -20.23
N LYS A 405 8.79 -6.23 -19.63
CA LYS A 405 8.69 -7.58 -20.21
C LYS A 405 7.25 -8.02 -20.44
N GLU A 406 6.33 -7.63 -19.55
CA GLU A 406 4.91 -8.03 -19.63
C GLU A 406 4.25 -7.39 -20.85
N ILE A 407 4.50 -6.10 -21.10
CA ILE A 407 3.99 -5.40 -22.28
C ILE A 407 4.59 -6.00 -23.56
N LYS A 408 5.91 -6.26 -23.58
CA LYS A 408 6.59 -6.88 -24.72
C LYS A 408 5.96 -8.23 -25.07
N GLN A 409 5.75 -9.08 -24.07
CA GLN A 409 5.12 -10.40 -24.26
C GLN A 409 3.68 -10.27 -24.79
N ALA A 410 2.86 -9.41 -24.18
CA ALA A 410 1.50 -9.17 -24.63
C ALA A 410 1.44 -8.68 -26.09
N LEU A 411 2.35 -7.79 -26.48
CA LEU A 411 2.48 -7.32 -27.86
C LEU A 411 2.81 -8.47 -28.81
N THR A 412 3.80 -9.29 -28.48
CA THR A 412 4.17 -10.47 -29.27
C THR A 412 2.98 -11.43 -29.46
N PHE A 413 2.15 -11.62 -28.43
CA PHE A 413 0.95 -12.46 -28.55
C PHE A 413 -0.09 -11.87 -29.48
N ALA A 414 -0.35 -10.56 -29.36
CA ALA A 414 -1.26 -9.86 -30.26
C ALA A 414 -0.80 -9.95 -31.72
N GLU A 415 0.49 -9.74 -31.99
CA GLU A 415 1.06 -9.85 -33.34
C GLU A 415 1.00 -11.27 -33.88
N MET A 416 1.31 -12.28 -33.07
CA MET A 416 1.23 -13.67 -33.50
C MET A 416 -0.21 -14.05 -33.87
N ARG A 417 -1.19 -13.70 -33.03
CA ARG A 417 -2.61 -13.95 -33.30
C ARG A 417 -3.11 -13.21 -34.54
N LEU A 418 -2.62 -11.99 -34.76
CA LEU A 418 -2.92 -11.22 -35.96
C LEU A 418 -2.40 -11.94 -37.22
N ARG A 419 -1.16 -12.43 -37.22
CA ARG A 419 -0.58 -13.19 -38.34
C ARG A 419 -1.37 -14.46 -38.63
N GLN A 420 -1.72 -15.23 -37.59
CA GLN A 420 -2.53 -16.45 -37.72
C GLN A 420 -3.91 -16.18 -38.33
N ALA A 421 -4.59 -15.12 -37.86
CA ALA A 421 -5.89 -14.73 -38.40
C ALA A 421 -5.81 -14.29 -39.87
N SER A 422 -4.69 -13.68 -40.28
CA SER A 422 -4.44 -13.23 -41.64
C SER A 422 -4.10 -14.37 -42.61
N THR A 423 -3.59 -15.49 -42.10
CA THR A 423 -3.30 -16.70 -42.89
C THR A 423 -4.48 -17.67 -43.01
N SER A 424 -5.53 -17.47 -42.20
CA SER A 424 -6.74 -18.32 -42.17
C SER A 424 -7.94 -17.75 -42.92
N ALA A 425 -7.81 -16.52 -43.44
CA ALA A 425 -8.78 -15.83 -44.29
C ALA A 425 -8.27 -15.86 -45.74
#